data_AF-C7NZP8-F1
#
_entry.id   AF-C7NZP8-F1
#
_cell.length_a   1.000
_cell.length_b   1.000
_cell.length_c   1.000
_cell.angle_alpha   90.00
_cell.angle_beta   90.00
_cell.angle_gamma   90.00
#
_symmetry.space_group_name_H-M   'P 1'
#
loop_
_entity.id
_entity.type
_entity.pdbx_description
1 polymer ?
#
loop_
_entity_poly.entity_id
_entity_poly.type
_entity_poly.pdbx_seq_one_letter_code
_entity_poly.pdbx_strand_id
1 'polypeptide(L)'
;MSREIPATRDAAWRVLTDTNQWPDWGPSVRAVESSERIVERGTTGRVTTPIGTVPFEITSCRDYRWTWRVAKIPATGHRVENVRADHCRVVFEIPLLAAGYAPVCQRALGRIEALLRD
;
A
#
# COMPACT_ATOMS: atom_id res chain seq x y z
N MET A 1 5.76 7.34 7.66
CA MET A 1 6.60 7.94 6.60
C MET A 1 5.73 8.34 5.43
N SER A 2 6.12 9.34 4.64
CA SER A 2 5.26 9.87 3.58
C SER A 2 6.01 10.53 2.43
N ARG A 3 5.35 10.69 1.29
CA ARG A 3 5.82 11.45 0.14
C ARG A 3 4.67 12.27 -0.44
N GLU A 4 4.92 13.53 -0.77
CA GLU A 4 4.00 14.35 -1.56
C GLU A 4 4.21 14.06 -3.04
N ILE A 5 3.11 13.98 -3.79
CA ILE A 5 3.10 13.55 -5.19
C ILE A 5 2.20 14.53 -5.98
N PRO A 6 2.63 15.01 -7.16
CA PRO A 6 1.83 15.86 -8.05
C PRO A 6 0.75 15.02 -8.78
N ALA A 7 -0.17 14.44 -8.00
CA ALA A 7 -1.31 13.69 -8.49
C ALA A 7 -2.52 13.90 -7.58
N THR A 8 -3.72 13.68 -8.11
CA THR A 8 -4.95 13.74 -7.32
C THR A 8 -4.97 12.64 -6.27
N ARG A 9 -5.66 12.89 -5.14
CA ARG A 9 -5.85 11.88 -4.08
C ARG A 9 -6.46 10.58 -4.61
N ASP A 10 -7.40 10.68 -5.54
CA ASP A 10 -8.10 9.52 -6.12
C ASP A 10 -7.21 8.69 -7.05
N ALA A 11 -6.30 9.33 -7.79
CA ALA A 11 -5.33 8.62 -8.60
C ALA A 11 -4.40 7.78 -7.72
N ALA A 12 -3.81 8.40 -6.69
CA ALA A 12 -2.94 7.68 -5.74
C ALA A 12 -3.70 6.60 -4.97
N TRP A 13 -4.96 6.84 -4.60
CA TRP A 13 -5.79 5.84 -3.92
C TRP A 13 -6.02 4.61 -4.79
N ARG A 14 -6.36 4.79 -6.08
CA ARG A 14 -6.52 3.67 -7.02
C ARG A 14 -5.28 2.79 -7.10
N VAL A 15 -4.08 3.39 -7.17
CA VAL A 15 -2.80 2.65 -7.18
C VAL A 15 -2.60 1.85 -5.90
N LEU A 16 -2.93 2.44 -4.73
CA LEU A 16 -2.78 1.74 -3.45
C LEU A 16 -3.79 0.61 -3.25
N THR A 17 -5.01 0.76 -3.75
CA THR A 17 -6.09 -0.20 -3.52
C THR A 17 -6.21 -1.28 -4.58
N ASP A 18 -5.66 -1.09 -5.78
CA ASP A 18 -5.66 -2.13 -6.82
C ASP A 18 -4.60 -3.18 -6.49
N THR A 19 -5.04 -4.36 -6.04
CA THR A 19 -4.16 -5.46 -5.63
C THR A 19 -3.25 -5.95 -6.76
N ASN A 20 -3.66 -5.74 -8.01
CA ASN A 20 -2.86 -6.10 -9.17
C ASN A 20 -1.64 -5.18 -9.35
N GLN A 21 -1.67 -3.96 -8.81
CA GLN A 21 -0.57 -3.00 -8.89
C GLN A 21 0.42 -3.11 -7.72
N TRP A 22 0.09 -3.90 -6.69
CA TRP A 22 0.97 -4.07 -5.53
C TRP A 22 2.38 -4.56 -5.89
N PRO A 23 2.59 -5.48 -6.86
CA PRO A 23 3.94 -5.83 -7.31
C PRO A 23 4.72 -4.68 -7.94
N ASP A 24 4.03 -3.73 -8.58
CA ASP A 24 4.65 -2.61 -9.28
C ASP A 24 5.23 -1.60 -8.29
N TRP A 25 4.46 -1.25 -7.25
CA TRP A 25 4.93 -0.31 -6.23
C TRP A 25 5.61 -0.96 -5.03
N GLY A 26 5.20 -2.15 -4.58
CA GLY A 26 5.70 -2.83 -3.39
C GLY A 26 7.00 -3.59 -3.63
N PRO A 27 8.18 -3.14 -3.13
CA PRO A 27 9.46 -3.77 -3.48
C PRO A 27 9.62 -5.20 -2.96
N SER A 28 8.86 -5.56 -1.93
CA SER A 28 8.81 -6.89 -1.33
C SER A 28 7.70 -7.77 -1.90
N VAL A 29 6.80 -7.23 -2.72
CA VAL A 29 5.65 -7.93 -3.28
C VAL A 29 6.03 -8.45 -4.67
N ARG A 30 5.90 -9.75 -4.88
CA ARG A 30 6.18 -10.41 -6.16
C ARG A 30 4.90 -10.76 -6.92
N ALA A 31 3.86 -11.15 -6.19
CA ALA A 31 2.54 -11.46 -6.74
C ALA A 31 1.49 -11.34 -5.63
N VAL A 32 0.24 -11.15 -6.02
CA VAL A 32 -0.90 -11.11 -5.12
C VAL A 32 -2.01 -11.98 -5.68
N GLU A 33 -2.51 -12.89 -4.87
CA GLU A 33 -3.78 -13.60 -5.08
C GLU A 33 -4.77 -13.00 -4.10
N SER A 34 -5.84 -12.36 -4.59
CA SER A 34 -6.79 -11.64 -3.75
C SER A 34 -8.22 -12.07 -4.05
N SER A 35 -9.05 -12.10 -3.01
CA SER A 35 -10.50 -12.25 -3.13
C SER A 35 -11.14 -11.10 -3.89
N GLU A 36 -10.63 -9.88 -3.67
CA GLU A 36 -11.09 -8.66 -4.34
C GLU A 36 -9.93 -7.97 -5.03
N ARG A 37 -10.17 -7.43 -6.22
CA ARG A 37 -9.17 -6.61 -6.92
C ARG A 37 -8.95 -5.28 -6.22
N ILE A 38 -10.03 -4.66 -5.74
CA ILE A 38 -9.97 -3.38 -5.04
C ILE A 38 -10.06 -3.66 -3.54
N VAL A 39 -9.12 -3.09 -2.79
CA VAL A 39 -9.05 -3.24 -1.33
C VAL A 39 -10.32 -2.71 -0.67
N GLU A 40 -11.00 -3.60 0.04
CA GLU A 40 -12.10 -3.30 0.94
C GLU A 40 -11.86 -3.95 2.30
N ARG A 41 -12.65 -3.57 3.31
CA ARG A 41 -12.56 -4.23 4.62
C ARG A 41 -12.98 -5.71 4.45
N GLY A 42 -12.15 -6.62 4.95
CA GLY A 42 -12.41 -8.05 4.87
C GLY A 42 -11.85 -8.71 3.60
N THR A 43 -11.27 -7.95 2.66
CA THR A 43 -10.49 -8.54 1.55
C THR A 43 -9.39 -9.43 2.12
N THR A 44 -9.36 -10.69 1.68
CA THR A 44 -8.35 -11.68 2.05
C THR A 44 -7.58 -12.15 0.83
N GLY A 45 -6.42 -12.76 1.07
CA GLY A 45 -5.64 -13.32 -0.01
C GLY A 45 -4.29 -13.84 0.43
N ARG A 46 -3.39 -14.01 -0.53
CA ARG A 46 -1.99 -14.37 -0.33
C ARG A 46 -1.10 -13.38 -1.05
N VAL A 47 -0.04 -12.95 -0.36
CA VAL A 47 1.02 -12.15 -0.95
C VAL A 47 2.28 -13.00 -1.07
N THR A 48 2.85 -13.05 -2.27
CA THR A 48 4.12 -13.73 -2.52
C THR A 48 5.25 -12.74 -2.36
N THR A 49 6.23 -13.10 -1.54
CA THR A 49 7.43 -12.32 -1.23
C THR A 49 8.68 -13.12 -1.62
N PRO A 50 9.88 -12.52 -1.64
CA PRO A 50 11.12 -13.27 -1.91
C PRO A 50 11.37 -14.47 -0.99
N ILE A 51 10.79 -14.49 0.21
CA ILE A 51 10.99 -15.53 1.22
C ILE A 51 9.81 -16.52 1.33
N GLY A 52 8.79 -16.37 0.49
CA GLY A 52 7.62 -17.26 0.44
C GLY A 52 6.28 -16.53 0.36
N THR A 53 5.21 -17.33 0.35
CA THR A 53 3.84 -16.85 0.18
C THR A 53 3.06 -16.93 1.48
N VAL A 54 2.57 -15.79 1.96
CA VAL A 54 1.91 -15.64 3.25
C VAL A 54 0.48 -15.09 3.11
N PRO A 55 -0.48 -15.51 3.95
CA PRO A 55 -1.84 -15.00 3.88
C PRO A 55 -1.91 -13.56 4.42
N PHE A 56 -2.85 -12.78 3.91
CA PHE A 56 -3.20 -11.47 4.42
C PHE A 56 -4.71 -11.29 4.60
N GLU A 57 -5.07 -10.31 5.43
CA GLU A 57 -6.45 -9.83 5.61
C GLU A 57 -6.43 -8.30 5.76
N ILE A 58 -7.25 -7.60 4.99
CA ILE A 58 -7.51 -6.17 5.16
C ILE A 58 -8.45 -5.98 6.35
N THR A 59 -7.96 -5.35 7.41
CA THR A 59 -8.68 -5.18 8.67
C THR A 59 -9.50 -3.89 8.72
N SER A 60 -9.12 -2.87 7.94
CA SER A 60 -9.90 -1.66 7.75
C SER A 60 -9.63 -1.05 6.38
N CYS A 61 -10.65 -0.46 5.77
CA CYS A 61 -10.55 0.37 4.57
C CYS A 61 -11.66 1.43 4.64
N ARG A 62 -11.29 2.69 4.90
CA ARG A 62 -12.19 3.84 4.97
C ARG A 62 -11.40 5.13 4.89
N ASP A 63 -12.02 6.21 4.42
CA ASP A 63 -11.44 7.55 4.45
C ASP A 63 -10.02 7.62 3.86
N TYR A 64 -9.80 6.98 2.70
CA TYR A 64 -8.49 6.90 2.02
C TYR A 64 -7.39 6.30 2.90
N ARG A 65 -7.76 5.42 3.82
CA ARG A 65 -6.85 4.69 4.68
C ARG A 65 -7.23 3.22 4.72
N TRP A 66 -6.24 2.34 4.57
CA TRP A 66 -6.43 0.91 4.81
C TRP A 66 -5.31 0.32 5.66
N THR A 67 -5.66 -0.72 6.42
CA THR A 67 -4.74 -1.50 7.25
C THR A 67 -4.99 -2.97 7.03
N TRP A 68 -3.99 -3.78 7.36
CA TRP A 68 -4.01 -5.20 7.11
C TRP A 68 -3.16 -5.95 8.12
N ARG A 69 -3.36 -7.26 8.15
CA ARG A 69 -2.49 -8.21 8.81
C ARG A 69 -1.89 -9.12 7.77
N VAL A 70 -0.62 -9.46 7.95
CA VAL A 70 0.09 -10.47 7.16
C VAL A 70 0.52 -11.57 8.11
N ALA A 71 0.13 -12.81 7.83
CA ALA A 71 0.29 -13.94 8.75
C ALA A 71 -0.23 -13.63 10.17
N LYS A 72 -1.38 -12.95 10.26
CA LYS A 72 -2.03 -12.48 11.51
C LYS A 72 -1.28 -11.37 12.28
N ILE A 73 -0.14 -10.92 11.79
CA ILE A 73 0.65 -9.84 12.41
C ILE A 73 0.27 -8.51 11.77
N PRO A 74 0.02 -7.42 12.54
CA PRO A 74 -0.21 -6.09 11.99
C PRO A 74 0.96 -5.66 11.09
N ALA A 75 0.64 -5.28 9.86
CA ALA A 75 1.61 -4.77 8.89
C ALA A 75 1.43 -3.26 8.72
N THR A 76 2.07 -2.67 7.70
CA THR A 76 1.98 -1.24 7.41
C THR A 76 0.53 -0.80 7.14
N GLY A 77 0.14 0.35 7.67
CA GLY A 77 -1.04 1.06 7.19
C GLY A 77 -0.71 1.90 5.94
N HIS A 78 -1.69 2.14 5.09
CA HIS A 78 -1.55 2.93 3.88
C HIS A 78 -2.62 4.00 3.87
N ARG A 79 -2.25 5.23 3.55
CA ARG A 79 -3.17 6.38 3.57
C ARG A 79 -2.82 7.39 2.49
N VAL A 80 -3.84 8.08 1.98
CA VAL A 80 -3.65 9.22 1.08
C VAL A 80 -4.34 10.45 1.65
N GLU A 81 -3.57 11.49 1.90
CA GLU A 81 -4.07 12.80 2.30
C GLU A 81 -4.23 13.69 1.07
N ASN A 82 -5.27 14.52 1.08
CA ASN A 82 -5.38 15.61 0.11
C ASN A 82 -4.49 16.77 0.58
N VAL A 83 -3.61 17.29 -0.28
CA VAL A 83 -2.83 18.50 0.00
C VAL A 83 -3.44 19.68 -0.75
N ARG A 84 -3.71 19.52 -2.05
CA ARG A 84 -4.45 20.43 -2.93
C ARG A 84 -5.03 19.64 -4.11
N ALA A 85 -5.82 20.28 -4.98
CA ALA A 85 -6.59 19.60 -6.02
C ALA A 85 -5.78 18.59 -6.88
N ASP A 86 -4.54 18.93 -7.20
CA ASP A 86 -3.62 18.19 -8.05
C ASP A 86 -2.43 17.59 -7.27
N HIS A 87 -2.40 17.69 -5.93
CA HIS A 87 -1.35 17.10 -5.10
C HIS A 87 -1.91 16.35 -3.91
N CYS A 88 -1.34 15.18 -3.67
CA CYS A 88 -1.66 14.35 -2.53
C CYS A 88 -0.40 13.98 -1.77
N ARG A 89 -0.60 13.46 -0.55
CA ARG A 89 0.47 12.84 0.23
C ARG A 89 0.14 11.39 0.47
N VAL A 90 1.00 10.50 0.01
CA VAL A 90 0.91 9.07 0.31
C VAL A 90 1.69 8.80 1.59
N VAL A 91 1.06 8.11 2.54
CA VAL A 91 1.58 7.85 3.89
C VAL A 91 1.59 6.35 4.14
N PHE A 92 2.74 5.84 4.58
CA PHE A 92 2.90 4.49 5.10
C PHE A 92 3.08 4.57 6.62
N GLU A 93 2.18 3.94 7.35
CA GLU A 93 2.17 3.88 8.81
C GLU A 93 2.90 2.62 9.25
N ILE A 94 4.15 2.78 9.70
CA ILE A 94 5.04 1.65 10.01
C ILE A 94 4.92 1.33 11.50
N PRO A 95 4.55 0.09 11.90
CA PRO A 95 4.62 -0.33 13.28
C PRO A 95 6.04 -0.17 13.83
N LEU A 96 6.21 0.23 15.10
CA LEU A 96 7.54 0.44 15.69
C LEU A 96 8.47 -0.78 15.56
N LEU A 97 7.92 -1.98 15.75
CA LEU A 97 8.66 -3.24 15.61
C LEU A 97 9.14 -3.51 14.17
N ALA A 98 8.58 -2.80 13.18
CA ALA A 98 8.93 -2.89 11.77
C ALA A 98 9.77 -1.69 11.28
N ALA A 99 10.39 -0.92 12.17
CA ALA A 99 11.16 0.27 11.80
C ALA A 99 12.27 0.00 10.75
N GLY A 100 12.91 -1.17 10.81
CA GLY A 100 13.90 -1.61 9.81
C GLY A 100 13.33 -1.76 8.38
N TYR A 101 12.01 -1.75 8.23
CA TYR A 101 11.32 -1.79 6.94
C TYR A 101 11.19 -0.42 6.28
N ALA A 102 11.59 0.67 6.95
CA ALA A 102 11.49 2.02 6.41
C ALA A 102 12.16 2.21 5.02
N PRO A 103 13.35 1.66 4.71
CA PRO A 103 13.94 1.78 3.37
C PRO A 103 13.06 1.15 2.27
N VAL A 104 12.38 0.04 2.58
CA VAL A 104 11.44 -0.61 1.65
C VAL A 104 10.25 0.30 1.37
N CYS A 105 9.69 0.90 2.42
CA CYS A 105 8.61 1.88 2.28
C CYS A 105 9.05 3.12 1.50
N GLN A 106 10.31 3.56 1.60
CA GLN A 106 10.81 4.74 0.87
C GLN A 106 10.83 4.46 -0.63
N ARG A 107 11.36 3.28 -0.99
CA ARG A 107 11.37 2.81 -2.38
C ARG A 107 9.96 2.60 -2.92
N ALA A 108 9.05 2.11 -2.09
CA ALA A 108 7.64 1.96 -2.47
C ALA A 108 7.00 3.32 -2.84
N LEU A 109 7.19 4.33 -1.99
CA LEU A 109 6.68 5.69 -2.26
C LEU A 109 7.25 6.28 -3.56
N GLY A 110 8.54 6.06 -3.84
CA GLY A 110 9.14 6.51 -5.10
C GLY A 110 8.56 5.82 -6.34
N ARG A 111 8.21 4.54 -6.24
CA ARG A 111 7.55 3.80 -7.32
C ARG A 111 6.12 4.25 -7.55
N ILE A 112 5.34 4.51 -6.49
CA ILE A 112 3.99 5.08 -6.60
C ILE A 112 4.04 6.41 -7.33
N GLU A 113 5.00 7.26 -6.98
CA GLU A 113 5.17 8.55 -7.63
C GLU A 113 5.55 8.42 -9.12
N ALA A 114 6.34 7.40 -9.49
CA ALA A 114 6.61 7.11 -10.89
C ALA A 114 5.36 6.65 -11.66
N LEU A 115 4.59 5.71 -11.10
CA LEU A 115 3.34 5.21 -11.70
C LEU A 115 2.27 6.27 -11.92
N LEU A 116 2.32 7.37 -11.16
CA LEU A 116 1.35 8.47 -11.25
C LEU A 116 1.81 9.61 -12.18
N ARG A 117 3.05 9.54 -12.71
CA ARG A 117 3.59 10.51 -13.67
C ARG A 117 3.37 10.09 -15.13
N ASP A 118 3.14 8.80 -15.36
CA ASP A 118 2.88 8.18 -16.67
C ASP A 118 1.37 8.19 -16.99
#